data_AF-W0FGB9-F1
#
_entry.id   AF-W0FGB9-F1
#
_cell.length_a   1.000
_cell.length_b   1.000
_cell.length_c   1.000
_cell.angle_alpha   90.00
_cell.angle_beta   90.00
_cell.angle_gamma   90.00
#
_symmetry.space_group_name_H-M   'P 1'
#
loop_
_entity.id
_entity.type
_entity.pdbx_description
1 polymer ?
#
loop_
_entity_poly.entity_id
_entity_poly.type
_entity_poly.pdbx_seq_one_letter_code
_entity_poly.pdbx_strand_id
1 'polypeptide(L)'
;MNEKERSINMKKRNKDLIRIASITIAAAMLMAGCSLTSVLKDQGDSSSGSKHKKTKTEDTEKTEETGGTEDTSSASDSKKNKTDKSSSSDGTLKMPEVSDKDKDTSYDESGAQKIQLSDSSGTVNIDKEGTYIVTGSSRDASIVINVSDEEDVHLILRDAELTSTVSSAVTILSADEVYITLEGSNVLSNGGEFKASGEEDIDAVIYSKDDLTINGTGTLKISSPAGHGIVCKDDMVITGGTYDISAKEDGINTNDSIAITEGSFTVNVQDDAILTDGAMQISGGTYNLTCAEGLEGTLITIDEGNINIAASDDGINAAQKTEGVTPEVVINGGSINIKMGAGDTDGIDSNGNIIINSGTVAIEAQSPFDYDGKGELNGGTVTVNGQSISSLTNQFGGGRGGGNRMGQVPDGNFNPFAQGDQGQGRMPGGKHRNEQDTGFDPFSQGNQAGNNQNKSQTDDLSSL
;
A
#
# COMPACT_ATOMS: atom_id res chain seq x y z
N MET A 1 -41.72 17.56 -17.06
CA MET A 1 -40.40 17.10 -16.62
C MET A 1 -40.58 16.26 -15.37
N ASN A 2 -40.34 14.96 -15.51
CA ASN A 2 -40.34 14.01 -14.39
C ASN A 2 -39.10 14.24 -13.50
N GLU A 3 -39.08 13.70 -12.28
CA GLU A 3 -37.97 13.89 -11.34
C GLU A 3 -36.64 13.30 -11.86
N LYS A 4 -36.68 12.32 -12.76
CA LYS A 4 -35.48 11.79 -13.46
C LYS A 4 -34.86 12.79 -14.44
N GLU A 5 -35.65 13.59 -15.15
CA GLU A 5 -35.13 14.65 -16.04
C GLU A 5 -34.59 15.85 -15.25
N ARG A 6 -35.03 16.05 -14.00
CA ARG A 6 -34.51 17.10 -13.11
C ARG A 6 -33.14 16.75 -12.53
N SER A 7 -32.90 15.48 -12.17
CA SER A 7 -31.59 15.03 -11.66
C SER A 7 -30.52 15.02 -12.74
N ILE A 8 -30.86 14.58 -13.95
CA ILE A 8 -29.94 14.58 -15.12
C ILE A 8 -29.55 16.02 -15.50
N ASN A 9 -30.50 16.97 -15.48
CA ASN A 9 -30.21 18.38 -15.75
C ASN A 9 -29.51 19.11 -14.60
N MET A 10 -29.50 18.58 -13.38
CA MET A 10 -28.68 19.13 -12.28
C MET A 10 -27.23 18.66 -12.38
N LYS A 11 -26.99 17.37 -12.69
CA LYS A 11 -25.62 16.87 -12.94
C LYS A 11 -24.93 17.59 -14.10
N LYS A 12 -25.65 17.86 -15.20
CA LYS A 12 -25.11 18.63 -16.34
C LYS A 12 -24.74 20.08 -16.01
N ARG A 13 -25.53 20.75 -15.15
CA ARG A 13 -25.30 22.16 -14.81
C ARG A 13 -24.18 22.38 -13.77
N ASN A 14 -23.84 21.36 -12.97
CA ASN A 14 -22.70 21.44 -12.06
C ASN A 14 -21.35 21.17 -12.77
N LYS A 15 -21.32 20.36 -13.83
CA LYS A 15 -20.11 20.15 -14.66
C LYS A 15 -19.74 21.40 -15.51
N ASP A 16 -20.72 22.21 -15.91
CA ASP A 16 -20.48 23.40 -16.75
C ASP A 16 -19.91 24.63 -15.99
N LEU A 17 -19.89 24.64 -14.66
CA LEU A 17 -19.45 25.79 -13.85
C LEU A 17 -17.93 25.83 -13.58
N ILE A 18 -17.17 24.80 -13.95
CA ILE A 18 -15.71 24.72 -13.74
C ILE A 18 -14.90 25.09 -15.01
N ARG A 19 -15.56 25.48 -16.11
CA ARG A 19 -14.89 25.84 -17.38
C ARG A 19 -14.85 27.35 -17.65
N ILE A 20 -14.09 28.14 -16.87
CA ILE A 20 -13.65 29.48 -17.30
C ILE A 20 -12.23 29.79 -16.78
N ALA A 21 -11.23 29.65 -17.68
CA ALA A 21 -9.88 30.27 -17.76
C ALA A 21 -8.87 29.21 -18.27
N SER A 22 -8.10 29.32 -19.37
CA SER A 22 -7.84 30.40 -20.32
C SER A 22 -7.29 29.86 -21.66
N ILE A 23 -7.45 30.69 -22.68
CA ILE A 23 -7.25 30.53 -24.13
C ILE A 23 -5.77 30.53 -24.59
N THR A 24 -5.44 29.58 -25.47
CA THR A 24 -4.61 29.57 -26.72
C THR A 24 -3.43 30.54 -26.91
N ILE A 25 -2.27 29.98 -27.33
CA ILE A 25 -1.47 30.52 -28.46
C ILE A 25 -0.90 29.35 -29.28
N ALA A 26 -1.34 29.23 -30.53
CA ALA A 26 -0.62 28.52 -31.60
C ALA A 26 -0.48 29.49 -32.79
N ALA A 27 0.75 29.74 -33.25
CA ALA A 27 1.02 30.21 -34.61
C ALA A 27 2.47 29.90 -35.01
N ALA A 28 2.59 29.32 -36.20
CA ALA A 28 3.75 28.70 -36.82
C ALA A 28 4.69 29.65 -37.58
N MET A 29 5.91 29.18 -37.93
CA MET A 29 6.66 29.45 -39.18
C MET A 29 7.97 28.60 -39.18
N LEU A 30 8.08 27.53 -39.98
CA LEU A 30 8.63 27.45 -41.36
C LEU A 30 10.18 27.52 -41.50
N MET A 31 10.76 26.33 -41.76
CA MET A 31 11.79 25.98 -42.76
C MET A 31 12.86 27.03 -43.16
N ALA A 32 14.12 26.73 -42.83
CA ALA A 32 15.26 26.94 -43.71
C ALA A 32 16.40 25.96 -43.36
N GLY A 33 16.61 24.99 -44.24
CA GLY A 33 17.82 24.19 -44.25
C GLY A 33 18.96 24.96 -44.91
N CYS A 34 20.18 24.74 -44.42
CA CYS A 34 21.41 24.94 -45.17
C CYS A 34 22.46 23.97 -44.63
N SER A 35 22.78 22.97 -45.45
CA SER A 35 23.95 22.12 -45.35
C SER A 35 25.21 22.94 -45.63
N LEU A 36 26.34 22.63 -44.97
CA LEU A 36 27.61 22.31 -45.64
C LEU A 36 28.67 21.79 -44.63
N THR A 37 29.15 20.58 -44.94
CA THR A 37 30.48 19.96 -44.74
C THR A 37 31.67 20.95 -44.70
N SER A 38 32.85 20.75 -44.12
CA SER A 38 33.73 19.61 -43.77
C SER A 38 35.00 20.25 -43.12
N VAL A 39 35.82 19.63 -42.27
CA VAL A 39 36.99 18.76 -42.59
C VAL A 39 37.71 18.44 -41.26
N LEU A 40 38.35 17.28 -41.27
CA LEU A 40 39.05 16.51 -40.24
C LEU A 40 40.39 17.05 -39.68
N LYS A 41 40.76 16.45 -38.54
CA LYS A 41 42.10 16.14 -37.96
C LYS A 41 42.90 17.34 -37.42
N ASP A 42 43.57 17.23 -36.27
CA ASP A 42 44.52 16.17 -35.90
C ASP A 42 44.76 16.08 -34.38
N GLN A 43 45.25 14.90 -33.95
CA GLN A 43 45.67 14.57 -32.60
C GLN A 43 47.00 15.23 -32.20
N GLY A 44 47.23 15.34 -30.89
CA GLY A 44 48.53 15.68 -30.32
C GLY A 44 48.56 15.56 -28.81
N ASP A 45 48.76 14.34 -28.34
CA ASP A 45 49.13 13.97 -26.98
C ASP A 45 50.43 14.67 -26.52
N SER A 46 50.51 15.09 -25.26
CA SER A 46 51.65 14.82 -24.36
C SER A 46 51.57 15.61 -23.04
N SER A 47 51.36 14.84 -21.97
CA SER A 47 52.10 14.78 -20.71
C SER A 47 52.68 16.03 -20.02
N SER A 48 52.53 15.97 -18.68
CA SER A 48 53.56 16.26 -17.67
C SER A 48 53.82 17.72 -17.29
N GLY A 49 53.66 18.01 -16.00
CA GLY A 49 54.51 19.02 -15.36
C GLY A 49 53.94 19.73 -14.15
N SER A 50 53.99 19.07 -13.00
CA SER A 50 53.91 19.65 -11.65
C SER A 50 54.74 20.94 -11.50
N LYS A 51 54.18 21.96 -10.83
CA LYS A 51 54.68 22.49 -9.54
C LYS A 51 53.96 23.76 -9.08
N HIS A 52 53.48 23.66 -7.83
CA HIS A 52 53.44 24.69 -6.79
C HIS A 52 54.25 25.97 -7.05
N LYS A 53 53.67 27.15 -6.77
CA LYS A 53 54.05 28.00 -5.61
C LYS A 53 53.09 29.17 -5.39
N LYS A 54 52.61 29.25 -4.15
CA LYS A 54 52.02 30.37 -3.40
C LYS A 54 52.32 31.78 -3.92
N THR A 55 51.30 32.64 -3.88
CA THR A 55 51.46 33.98 -3.29
C THR A 55 50.22 34.33 -2.47
N LYS A 56 50.51 35.00 -1.36
CA LYS A 56 49.74 35.22 -0.15
C LYS A 56 49.18 36.64 -0.21
N THR A 57 47.93 36.84 0.16
CA THR A 57 47.48 38.13 0.69
C THR A 57 46.45 37.85 1.78
N GLU A 58 46.83 38.23 3.00
CA GLU A 58 45.99 38.29 4.19
C GLU A 58 45.10 39.52 4.07
N ASP A 59 43.83 39.42 4.44
CA ASP A 59 43.33 40.32 5.47
C ASP A 59 42.19 39.69 6.27
N THR A 60 41.98 40.26 7.44
CA THR A 60 41.64 39.63 8.69
C THR A 60 40.20 39.95 9.07
N GLU A 61 39.40 38.97 9.48
CA GLU A 61 38.43 39.20 10.55
C GLU A 61 38.12 37.91 11.30
N LYS A 62 38.18 38.02 12.63
CA LYS A 62 38.09 36.96 13.62
C LYS A 62 36.77 37.15 14.35
N THR A 63 35.90 36.15 14.38
CA THR A 63 34.87 36.03 15.41
C THR A 63 34.50 34.54 15.59
N GLU A 64 35.05 33.99 16.67
CA GLU A 64 34.55 32.94 17.57
C GLU A 64 33.72 31.77 17.01
N GLU A 65 34.40 30.62 16.93
CA GLU A 65 33.79 29.28 17.01
C GLU A 65 33.38 28.95 18.46
N THR A 66 32.17 28.44 18.63
CA THR A 66 31.86 27.46 19.68
C THR A 66 31.34 26.19 19.02
N GLY A 67 32.00 25.08 19.34
CA GLY A 67 31.84 23.80 18.69
C GLY A 67 30.54 23.08 19.04
N GLY A 68 30.08 22.29 18.08
CA GLY A 68 28.90 21.45 18.17
C GLY A 68 29.11 20.15 18.93
N THR A 69 27.98 19.50 19.16
CA THR A 69 27.79 18.03 19.21
C THR A 69 26.27 17.84 19.21
N GLU A 70 25.69 17.62 18.03
CA GLU A 70 24.32 17.15 17.89
C GLU A 70 24.36 15.62 17.76
N ASP A 71 23.69 14.97 18.71
CA ASP A 71 23.38 13.55 18.72
C ASP A 71 22.39 13.24 17.60
N THR A 72 22.76 12.25 16.78
CA THR A 72 21.93 11.70 15.70
C THR A 72 20.75 10.94 16.29
N SER A 73 19.56 11.54 16.24
CA SER A 73 18.28 10.84 16.30
C SER A 73 17.63 10.93 14.93
N SER A 74 17.68 9.83 14.19
CA SER A 74 17.06 9.65 12.89
C SER A 74 15.54 9.51 13.07
N ALA A 75 14.84 10.64 13.20
CA ALA A 75 13.43 10.75 12.86
C ALA A 75 13.36 10.97 11.34
N SER A 76 12.85 9.98 10.62
CA SER A 76 12.52 10.11 9.20
C SER A 76 11.27 10.98 9.08
N ASP A 77 11.47 12.30 9.07
CA ASP A 77 10.45 13.28 8.73
C ASP A 77 10.28 13.27 7.20
N SER A 78 9.50 12.31 6.70
CA SER A 78 9.01 12.31 5.33
C SER A 78 7.98 13.42 5.20
N LYS A 79 8.44 14.56 4.67
CA LYS A 79 7.56 15.59 4.10
C LYS A 79 6.63 14.92 3.07
N LYS A 80 5.42 14.54 3.49
CA LYS A 80 4.32 14.29 2.58
C LYS A 80 4.02 15.59 1.84
N ASN A 81 4.34 15.60 0.55
CA ASN A 81 3.89 16.63 -0.35
C ASN A 81 2.36 16.53 -0.39
N LYS A 82 1.69 17.61 -0.01
CA LYS A 82 0.24 17.66 0.13
C LYS A 82 -0.36 17.70 -1.28
N THR A 83 -0.61 16.54 -1.87
CA THR A 83 -1.37 16.39 -3.11
C THR A 83 -2.84 16.72 -2.86
N ASP A 84 -3.48 17.30 -3.88
CA ASP A 84 -4.80 17.89 -3.80
C ASP A 84 -5.86 16.87 -3.33
N LYS A 85 -6.30 17.05 -2.09
CA LYS A 85 -7.34 16.25 -1.47
C LYS A 85 -8.67 16.57 -2.17
N SER A 86 -9.23 15.60 -2.89
CA SER A 86 -10.62 15.64 -3.38
C SER A 86 -11.54 15.62 -2.16
N SER A 87 -11.78 16.80 -1.60
CA SER A 87 -12.71 16.96 -0.49
C SER A 87 -14.13 16.82 -1.02
N SER A 88 -14.73 15.65 -0.78
CA SER A 88 -16.19 15.50 -0.70
C SER A 88 -16.74 16.60 0.21
N SER A 89 -17.35 17.62 -0.39
CA SER A 89 -17.84 18.83 0.28
C SER A 89 -19.06 18.61 1.19
N ASP A 90 -19.40 17.35 1.51
CA ASP A 90 -20.55 16.98 2.32
C ASP A 90 -20.20 16.15 3.57
N GLY A 91 -18.91 15.99 3.91
CA GLY A 91 -18.47 15.29 5.13
C GLY A 91 -18.95 13.83 5.23
N THR A 92 -19.48 13.27 4.14
CA THR A 92 -19.98 11.90 4.07
C THR A 92 -19.08 11.16 3.08
N LEU A 93 -18.34 10.17 3.58
CA LEU A 93 -17.66 9.20 2.72
C LEU A 93 -18.70 8.41 1.95
N LYS A 94 -18.41 8.14 0.68
CA LYS A 94 -19.25 7.30 -0.16
C LYS A 94 -18.49 6.03 -0.42
N MET A 95 -19.12 4.89 -0.14
CA MET A 95 -18.65 3.62 -0.68
C MET A 95 -18.91 3.59 -2.19
N PRO A 96 -18.01 3.04 -3.02
CA PRO A 96 -18.33 2.74 -4.40
C PRO A 96 -19.56 1.83 -4.49
N GLU A 97 -20.46 2.14 -5.40
CA GLU A 97 -21.61 1.30 -5.70
C GLU A 97 -21.15 0.12 -6.57
N VAL A 98 -21.13 -1.11 -6.02
CA VAL A 98 -20.79 -2.30 -6.81
C VAL A 98 -21.89 -2.61 -7.83
N SER A 99 -21.64 -2.25 -9.09
CA SER A 99 -22.54 -2.32 -10.22
C SER A 99 -22.62 -3.75 -10.81
N ASP A 100 -23.57 -3.94 -11.75
CA ASP A 100 -23.61 -5.18 -12.55
C ASP A 100 -22.43 -5.28 -13.52
N LYS A 101 -21.86 -4.14 -13.94
CA LYS A 101 -20.74 -4.06 -14.87
C LYS A 101 -19.43 -4.49 -14.19
N ASP A 102 -19.26 -4.17 -12.91
CA ASP A 102 -18.07 -4.55 -12.15
C ASP A 102 -17.96 -6.06 -11.98
N LYS A 103 -19.11 -6.75 -12.00
CA LYS A 103 -19.25 -8.21 -11.93
C LYS A 103 -19.26 -8.87 -13.30
N ASP A 104 -19.42 -8.09 -14.38
CA ASP A 104 -19.48 -8.63 -15.74
C ASP A 104 -18.07 -8.94 -16.24
N THR A 105 -17.75 -10.22 -16.28
CA THR A 105 -16.46 -10.71 -16.80
C THR A 105 -16.56 -11.07 -18.30
N SER A 106 -17.70 -10.83 -18.95
CA SER A 106 -17.94 -11.23 -20.33
C SER A 106 -17.45 -10.18 -21.33
N TYR A 107 -17.01 -10.63 -22.50
CA TYR A 107 -16.61 -9.75 -23.61
C TYR A 107 -16.71 -10.48 -24.95
N ASP A 108 -16.79 -9.72 -26.04
CA ASP A 108 -16.69 -10.25 -27.41
C ASP A 108 -15.22 -10.38 -27.84
N GLU A 109 -14.67 -11.60 -27.72
CA GLU A 109 -13.29 -11.88 -28.12
C GLU A 109 -13.00 -11.59 -29.61
N SER A 110 -14.01 -11.63 -30.49
CA SER A 110 -13.82 -11.35 -31.91
C SER A 110 -13.65 -9.86 -32.22
N GLY A 111 -14.25 -9.00 -31.39
CA GLY A 111 -14.12 -7.54 -31.45
C GLY A 111 -12.95 -6.98 -30.64
N ALA A 112 -12.37 -7.79 -29.75
CA ALA A 112 -11.29 -7.36 -28.87
C ALA A 112 -9.94 -7.18 -29.60
N GLN A 113 -9.19 -6.16 -29.19
CA GLN A 113 -7.83 -5.92 -29.66
C GLN A 113 -6.86 -6.87 -28.93
N LYS A 114 -5.94 -7.50 -29.67
CA LYS A 114 -5.00 -8.48 -29.09
C LYS A 114 -3.64 -7.85 -28.88
N ILE A 115 -3.18 -7.83 -27.63
CA ILE A 115 -1.83 -7.42 -27.23
C ILE A 115 -1.04 -8.69 -26.90
N GLN A 116 -0.14 -9.06 -27.80
CA GLN A 116 0.81 -10.16 -27.55
C GLN A 116 2.12 -9.57 -27.03
N LEU A 117 2.41 -9.79 -25.75
CA LEU A 117 3.63 -9.35 -25.11
C LEU A 117 4.85 -10.12 -25.64
N SER A 118 5.95 -9.38 -25.78
CA SER A 118 7.28 -9.87 -26.14
C SER A 118 8.33 -8.90 -25.57
N ASP A 119 9.59 -9.31 -25.48
CA ASP A 119 10.69 -8.42 -25.06
C ASP A 119 10.92 -7.22 -26.01
N SER A 120 10.22 -7.16 -27.14
CA SER A 120 10.22 -6.01 -28.06
C SER A 120 9.02 -5.07 -27.89
N SER A 121 8.11 -5.37 -26.97
CA SER A 121 6.85 -4.62 -26.80
C SER A 121 7.08 -3.18 -26.33
N GLY A 122 8.07 -2.93 -25.46
CA GLY A 122 8.29 -1.60 -24.88
C GLY A 122 7.02 -1.06 -24.20
N THR A 123 6.69 0.21 -24.44
CA THR A 123 5.43 0.81 -23.95
C THR A 123 4.29 0.56 -24.94
N VAL A 124 3.25 -0.16 -24.49
CA VAL A 124 2.00 -0.38 -25.22
C VAL A 124 0.98 0.66 -24.76
N ASN A 125 0.56 1.55 -25.67
CA ASN A 125 -0.43 2.59 -25.37
C ASN A 125 -1.85 2.13 -25.79
N ILE A 126 -2.81 2.34 -24.89
CA ILE A 126 -4.24 2.20 -25.13
C ILE A 126 -4.83 3.62 -25.07
N ASP A 127 -5.21 4.15 -26.23
CA ASP A 127 -5.65 5.54 -26.42
C ASP A 127 -7.10 5.66 -26.90
N LYS A 128 -7.86 4.56 -26.82
CA LYS A 128 -9.28 4.49 -27.19
C LYS A 128 -10.03 3.53 -26.27
N GLU A 129 -11.31 3.83 -26.06
CA GLU A 129 -12.29 2.90 -25.49
C GLU A 129 -12.26 1.55 -26.22
N GLY A 130 -12.40 0.45 -25.46
CA GLY A 130 -12.60 -0.88 -26.01
C GLY A 130 -12.08 -2.01 -25.12
N THR A 131 -12.19 -3.24 -25.65
CA THR A 131 -11.68 -4.45 -25.00
C THR A 131 -10.30 -4.84 -25.55
N TYR A 132 -9.36 -5.13 -24.65
CA TYR A 132 -7.98 -5.47 -24.96
C TYR A 132 -7.58 -6.77 -24.27
N ILE A 133 -7.22 -7.80 -25.04
CA ILE A 133 -6.75 -9.09 -24.51
C ILE A 133 -5.23 -9.10 -24.52
N VAL A 134 -4.64 -9.11 -23.34
CA VAL A 134 -3.19 -9.18 -23.11
C VAL A 134 -2.79 -10.62 -22.86
N THR A 135 -1.79 -11.11 -23.59
CA THR A 135 -1.25 -12.46 -23.48
C THR A 135 0.27 -12.48 -23.64
N GLY A 136 0.93 -13.55 -23.22
CA GLY A 136 2.37 -13.76 -23.43
C GLY A 136 3.23 -13.02 -22.42
N SER A 137 4.54 -12.95 -22.67
CA SER A 137 5.52 -12.50 -21.68
C SER A 137 6.44 -11.38 -22.20
N SER A 138 6.71 -10.36 -21.38
CA SER A 138 7.78 -9.38 -21.59
C SER A 138 8.51 -9.08 -20.28
N ARG A 139 9.84 -8.98 -20.36
CA ARG A 139 10.70 -8.65 -19.22
C ARG A 139 10.96 -7.15 -19.03
N ASP A 140 10.61 -6.36 -20.02
CA ASP A 140 10.74 -4.90 -19.97
C ASP A 140 9.71 -4.25 -20.90
N ALA A 141 8.49 -4.15 -20.39
CA ALA A 141 7.40 -3.47 -21.06
C ALA A 141 6.42 -2.89 -20.03
N SER A 142 5.60 -1.96 -20.50
CA SER A 142 4.51 -1.36 -19.73
C SER A 142 3.28 -1.22 -20.62
N ILE A 143 2.10 -1.27 -20.02
CA ILE A 143 0.83 -0.88 -20.63
C ILE A 143 0.43 0.46 -20.05
N VAL A 144 0.11 1.43 -20.91
CA VAL A 144 -0.36 2.76 -20.51
C VAL A 144 -1.74 3.00 -21.10
N ILE A 145 -2.75 3.18 -20.25
CA ILE A 145 -4.12 3.50 -20.63
C ILE A 145 -4.34 5.01 -20.43
N ASN A 146 -4.74 5.69 -21.49
CA ASN A 146 -5.00 7.12 -21.48
C ASN A 146 -6.09 7.44 -22.51
N VAL A 147 -7.34 7.24 -22.12
CA VAL A 147 -8.55 7.54 -22.89
C VAL A 147 -9.19 8.82 -22.33
N SER A 148 -10.38 9.23 -22.80
CA SER A 148 -11.07 10.36 -22.15
C SER A 148 -11.72 9.97 -20.81
N ASP A 149 -12.00 10.96 -19.98
CA ASP A 149 -12.64 10.85 -18.66
C ASP A 149 -14.15 10.50 -18.71
N GLU A 150 -14.62 10.03 -19.86
CA GLU A 150 -16.00 9.56 -20.08
C GLU A 150 -15.99 8.23 -20.88
N GLU A 151 -14.81 7.62 -21.05
CA GLU A 151 -14.59 6.37 -21.80
C GLU A 151 -14.09 5.26 -20.87
N ASP A 152 -14.63 4.06 -21.04
CA ASP A 152 -14.20 2.87 -20.31
C ASP A 152 -13.12 2.08 -21.06
N VAL A 153 -12.31 1.32 -20.32
CA VAL A 153 -11.42 0.30 -20.92
C VAL A 153 -11.61 -1.04 -20.24
N HIS A 154 -11.76 -2.11 -21.03
CA HIS A 154 -11.83 -3.48 -20.53
C HIS A 154 -10.55 -4.24 -20.88
N LEU A 155 -9.64 -4.36 -19.92
CA LEU A 155 -8.35 -5.03 -20.06
C LEU A 155 -8.46 -6.48 -19.56
N ILE A 156 -8.35 -7.45 -20.46
CA ILE A 156 -8.31 -8.86 -20.12
C ILE A 156 -6.85 -9.29 -19.97
N LEU A 157 -6.44 -9.68 -18.77
CA LEU A 157 -5.14 -10.33 -18.55
C LEU A 157 -5.34 -11.84 -18.66
N ARG A 158 -4.78 -12.46 -19.70
CA ARG A 158 -4.93 -13.88 -20.00
C ARG A 158 -3.56 -14.53 -20.18
N ASP A 159 -3.09 -15.21 -19.15
CA ASP A 159 -1.74 -15.80 -19.13
C ASP A 159 -0.64 -14.78 -19.51
N ALA A 160 -0.76 -13.56 -18.98
CA ALA A 160 0.14 -12.44 -19.25
C ALA A 160 1.22 -12.33 -18.19
N GLU A 161 2.48 -12.22 -18.62
CA GLU A 161 3.64 -11.95 -17.76
C GLU A 161 4.29 -10.62 -18.18
N LEU A 162 4.27 -9.61 -17.32
CA LEU A 162 4.75 -8.27 -17.64
C LEU A 162 5.61 -7.72 -16.51
N THR A 163 6.88 -7.48 -16.83
CA THR A 163 7.79 -6.73 -15.96
C THR A 163 8.07 -5.37 -16.59
N SER A 164 7.92 -4.30 -15.81
CA SER A 164 8.52 -3.00 -16.13
C SER A 164 9.78 -2.84 -15.29
N THR A 165 10.93 -2.55 -15.92
CA THR A 165 12.19 -2.46 -15.18
C THR A 165 12.35 -1.16 -14.38
N VAL A 166 11.55 -0.13 -14.71
CA VAL A 166 11.74 1.23 -14.18
C VAL A 166 10.45 1.94 -13.75
N SER A 167 9.28 1.31 -13.89
CA SER A 167 7.97 1.93 -13.61
C SER A 167 6.90 0.86 -13.34
N SER A 168 5.61 1.20 -13.49
CA SER A 168 4.48 0.26 -13.42
C SER A 168 4.46 -0.69 -14.61
N ALA A 169 3.94 -1.90 -14.37
CA ALA A 169 3.56 -2.80 -15.45
C ALA A 169 2.29 -2.30 -16.16
N VAL A 170 1.32 -1.77 -15.40
CA VAL A 170 0.10 -1.15 -15.93
C VAL A 170 -0.09 0.22 -15.29
N THR A 171 -0.20 1.26 -16.12
CA THR A 171 -0.50 2.63 -15.70
C THR A 171 -1.80 3.08 -16.36
N ILE A 172 -2.75 3.56 -15.58
CA ILE A 172 -3.99 4.18 -16.04
C ILE A 172 -3.91 5.66 -15.69
N LEU A 173 -3.79 6.50 -16.72
CA LEU A 173 -3.63 7.95 -16.58
C LEU A 173 -4.94 8.72 -16.71
N SER A 174 -5.89 8.17 -17.48
CA SER A 174 -7.23 8.73 -17.67
C SER A 174 -8.18 7.64 -18.24
N ALA A 175 -9.34 7.46 -17.59
CA ALA A 175 -10.54 6.76 -18.05
C ALA A 175 -11.76 7.21 -17.22
N ASP A 176 -13.00 6.86 -17.62
CA ASP A 176 -14.14 6.87 -16.68
C ASP A 176 -13.94 5.74 -15.65
N GLU A 177 -13.75 4.51 -16.14
CA GLU A 177 -13.35 3.36 -15.34
C GLU A 177 -12.54 2.35 -16.16
N VAL A 178 -11.57 1.69 -15.53
CA VAL A 178 -10.88 0.54 -16.12
C VAL A 178 -11.29 -0.75 -15.43
N TYR A 179 -11.72 -1.72 -16.24
CA TYR A 179 -12.05 -3.08 -15.80
C TYR A 179 -10.88 -4.00 -16.16
N ILE A 180 -10.18 -4.53 -15.16
CA ILE A 180 -9.18 -5.58 -15.33
C ILE A 180 -9.81 -6.94 -15.04
N THR A 181 -10.05 -7.74 -16.07
CA THR A 181 -10.54 -9.12 -15.92
C THR A 181 -9.39 -10.10 -15.94
N LEU A 182 -9.28 -10.90 -14.88
CA LEU A 182 -8.27 -11.92 -14.71
C LEU A 182 -8.73 -13.26 -15.31
N GLU A 183 -7.98 -13.76 -16.29
CA GLU A 183 -8.09 -15.10 -16.85
C GLU A 183 -6.75 -15.83 -16.78
N GLY A 184 -6.77 -17.15 -16.58
CA GLY A 184 -5.54 -17.94 -16.51
C GLY A 184 -4.60 -17.51 -15.37
N SER A 185 -3.29 -17.53 -15.60
CA SER A 185 -2.28 -17.17 -14.61
C SER A 185 -1.45 -15.96 -15.04
N ASN A 186 -1.61 -14.83 -14.35
CA ASN A 186 -0.95 -13.57 -14.71
C ASN A 186 0.13 -13.20 -13.70
N VAL A 187 1.21 -12.58 -14.19
CA VAL A 187 2.32 -12.08 -13.36
C VAL A 187 2.66 -10.66 -13.79
N LEU A 188 2.51 -9.70 -12.87
CA LEU A 188 2.93 -8.32 -13.08
C LEU A 188 4.04 -7.96 -12.07
N SER A 189 5.04 -7.20 -12.50
CA SER A 189 6.16 -6.85 -11.61
C SER A 189 6.87 -5.55 -11.97
N ASN A 190 7.52 -4.96 -10.97
CA ASN A 190 8.46 -3.85 -11.11
C ASN A 190 9.92 -4.34 -10.89
N GLY A 191 10.87 -3.69 -11.56
CA GLY A 191 12.30 -4.04 -11.53
C GLY A 191 13.10 -3.61 -10.29
N GLY A 192 12.47 -2.95 -9.30
CA GLY A 192 13.12 -2.48 -8.06
C GLY A 192 13.30 -0.97 -7.96
N GLU A 193 12.76 -0.20 -8.91
CA GLU A 193 12.72 1.25 -8.86
C GLU A 193 11.49 1.78 -9.60
N PHE A 194 10.88 2.82 -9.06
CA PHE A 194 9.92 3.66 -9.78
C PHE A 194 10.63 4.97 -10.13
N LYS A 195 11.04 5.09 -11.39
CA LYS A 195 11.61 6.34 -11.90
C LYS A 195 10.46 7.30 -12.18
N ALA A 196 10.56 8.50 -11.60
CA ALA A 196 9.64 9.58 -11.89
C ALA A 196 9.51 9.78 -13.41
N SER A 197 8.28 9.74 -13.90
CA SER A 197 7.96 9.95 -15.31
C SER A 197 6.81 10.95 -15.41
N GLY A 198 7.13 12.17 -15.87
CA GLY A 198 6.14 13.25 -15.92
C GLY A 198 5.91 13.90 -14.56
N GLU A 199 4.68 14.35 -14.32
CA GLU A 199 4.25 15.02 -13.08
C GLU A 199 3.64 14.04 -12.06
N GLU A 200 3.44 12.77 -12.44
CA GLU A 200 2.76 11.78 -11.62
C GLU A 200 3.77 10.99 -10.79
N ASP A 201 3.49 10.86 -9.49
CA ASP A 201 4.21 9.98 -8.57
C ASP A 201 3.68 8.56 -8.75
N ILE A 202 4.12 7.90 -9.82
CA ILE A 202 3.82 6.49 -10.12
C ILE A 202 4.70 5.61 -9.23
N ASP A 203 4.08 4.84 -8.35
CA ASP A 203 4.74 4.10 -7.27
C ASP A 203 4.18 2.67 -7.07
N ALA A 204 3.47 2.11 -8.05
CA ALA A 204 2.85 0.79 -7.95
C ALA A 204 2.99 -0.07 -9.21
N VAL A 205 2.91 -1.40 -9.09
CA VAL A 205 2.93 -2.30 -10.27
C VAL A 205 1.70 -2.09 -11.16
N ILE A 206 0.53 -1.94 -10.54
CA ILE A 206 -0.67 -1.41 -11.18
C ILE A 206 -0.94 -0.06 -10.55
N TYR A 207 -0.96 1.00 -11.34
CA TYR A 207 -1.26 2.35 -10.89
C TYR A 207 -2.44 2.90 -11.67
N SER A 208 -3.48 3.37 -10.98
CA SER A 208 -4.64 4.03 -11.57
C SER A 208 -4.86 5.41 -10.98
N LYS A 209 -5.06 6.41 -11.85
CA LYS A 209 -5.52 7.73 -11.46
C LYS A 209 -7.03 7.80 -11.24
N ASP A 210 -7.78 6.99 -11.97
CA ASP A 210 -9.25 6.97 -11.93
C ASP A 210 -9.75 5.62 -11.39
N ASP A 211 -11.07 5.44 -11.43
CA ASP A 211 -11.76 4.25 -10.91
C ASP A 211 -11.24 2.96 -11.54
N LEU A 212 -11.08 1.94 -10.68
CA LEU A 212 -10.52 0.65 -11.05
C LEU A 212 -11.38 -0.50 -10.53
N THR A 213 -11.91 -1.30 -11.45
CA THR A 213 -12.47 -2.61 -11.12
C THR A 213 -11.48 -3.73 -11.46
N ILE A 214 -11.29 -4.69 -10.55
CA ILE A 214 -10.64 -5.97 -10.86
C ILE A 214 -11.60 -7.13 -10.60
N ASN A 215 -11.79 -7.98 -11.61
CA ASN A 215 -12.72 -9.11 -11.55
C ASN A 215 -12.16 -10.35 -12.27
N GLY A 216 -13.01 -11.36 -12.50
CA GLY A 216 -12.63 -12.61 -13.14
C GLY A 216 -12.27 -13.70 -12.15
N THR A 217 -11.81 -14.84 -12.66
CA THR A 217 -11.49 -16.03 -11.86
C THR A 217 -10.03 -16.44 -11.95
N GLY A 218 -9.23 -15.73 -12.74
CA GLY A 218 -7.80 -15.98 -12.92
C GLY A 218 -6.97 -15.59 -11.70
N THR A 219 -5.68 -15.90 -11.76
CA THR A 219 -4.70 -15.50 -10.75
C THR A 219 -3.92 -14.28 -11.23
N LEU A 220 -3.54 -13.43 -10.28
CA LEU A 220 -2.66 -12.29 -10.47
C LEU A 220 -1.58 -12.32 -9.39
N LYS A 221 -0.35 -12.57 -9.81
CA LYS A 221 0.83 -12.43 -8.97
C LYS A 221 1.47 -11.06 -9.17
N ILE A 222 1.67 -10.32 -8.09
CA ILE A 222 2.35 -9.03 -8.09
C ILE A 222 3.64 -9.12 -7.29
N SER A 223 4.73 -8.64 -7.88
CA SER A 223 6.02 -8.48 -7.20
C SER A 223 6.51 -7.04 -7.36
N SER A 224 6.43 -6.27 -6.28
CA SER A 224 6.91 -4.88 -6.21
C SER A 224 8.05 -4.73 -5.18
N PRO A 225 9.31 -4.94 -5.58
CA PRO A 225 10.45 -4.79 -4.68
C PRO A 225 10.73 -3.34 -4.23
N ALA A 226 10.08 -2.36 -4.85
CA ALA A 226 9.94 -0.97 -4.41
C ALA A 226 8.46 -0.60 -4.43
N GLY A 227 8.02 0.41 -3.69
CA GLY A 227 6.64 0.91 -3.69
C GLY A 227 5.55 -0.15 -3.44
N HIS A 228 4.37 0.12 -3.97
CA HIS A 228 3.13 -0.60 -3.71
C HIS A 228 2.83 -1.71 -4.74
N GLY A 229 1.95 -2.63 -4.38
CA GLY A 229 1.39 -3.60 -5.33
C GLY A 229 0.43 -2.94 -6.32
N ILE A 230 -0.70 -2.46 -5.79
CA ILE A 230 -1.77 -1.79 -6.56
C ILE A 230 -2.06 -0.44 -5.91
N VAL A 231 -2.11 0.62 -6.70
CA VAL A 231 -2.56 1.96 -6.28
C VAL A 231 -3.72 2.38 -7.17
N CYS A 232 -4.81 2.85 -6.55
CA CYS A 232 -5.93 3.53 -7.21
C CYS A 232 -6.16 4.87 -6.50
N LYS A 233 -6.12 5.97 -7.26
CA LYS A 233 -6.27 7.32 -6.70
C LYS A 233 -7.72 7.77 -6.53
N ASP A 234 -8.68 7.01 -7.06
CA ASP A 234 -10.12 7.19 -6.87
C ASP A 234 -10.74 5.92 -6.24
N ASP A 235 -11.94 5.49 -6.66
CA ASP A 235 -12.65 4.34 -6.08
C ASP A 235 -12.18 3.01 -6.70
N MET A 236 -12.10 1.97 -5.86
CA MET A 236 -11.71 0.63 -6.30
C MET A 236 -12.78 -0.42 -5.98
N VAL A 237 -13.04 -1.31 -6.94
CA VAL A 237 -13.94 -2.45 -6.75
C VAL A 237 -13.22 -3.76 -7.09
N ILE A 238 -13.34 -4.75 -6.21
CA ILE A 238 -12.85 -6.10 -6.46
C ILE A 238 -14.00 -7.10 -6.31
N THR A 239 -14.31 -7.82 -7.38
CA THR A 239 -15.45 -8.78 -7.40
C THR A 239 -15.04 -10.23 -7.57
N GLY A 240 -13.74 -10.53 -7.67
CA GLY A 240 -13.24 -11.89 -7.84
C GLY A 240 -11.71 -11.95 -7.98
N GLY A 241 -11.19 -13.09 -8.43
CA GLY A 241 -9.76 -13.30 -8.67
C GLY A 241 -9.00 -13.92 -7.51
N THR A 242 -7.77 -14.35 -7.79
CA THR A 242 -6.81 -14.82 -6.78
C THR A 242 -5.54 -13.98 -6.86
N TYR A 243 -5.14 -13.39 -5.74
CA TYR A 243 -4.04 -12.43 -5.65
C TYR A 243 -2.91 -13.00 -4.78
N ASP A 244 -1.68 -12.98 -5.31
CA ASP A 244 -0.43 -13.24 -4.59
C ASP A 244 0.42 -11.97 -4.69
N ILE A 245 0.38 -11.12 -3.67
CA ILE A 245 0.99 -9.78 -3.68
C ILE A 245 2.15 -9.75 -2.72
N SER A 246 3.33 -9.40 -3.24
CA SER A 246 4.46 -8.97 -2.42
C SER A 246 4.91 -7.57 -2.83
N ALA A 247 4.94 -6.66 -1.87
CA ALA A 247 5.31 -5.26 -2.07
C ALA A 247 6.25 -4.76 -0.97
N LYS A 248 6.98 -3.68 -1.26
CA LYS A 248 7.87 -3.03 -0.30
C LYS A 248 7.11 -2.10 0.63
N GLU A 249 6.04 -1.49 0.12
CA GLU A 249 5.07 -0.68 0.86
C GLU A 249 3.74 -1.44 0.83
N ASP A 250 2.61 -0.76 0.61
CA ASP A 250 1.29 -1.39 0.67
C ASP A 250 1.02 -2.45 -0.41
N GLY A 251 0.15 -3.40 -0.09
CA GLY A 251 -0.37 -4.38 -1.04
C GLY A 251 -1.36 -3.75 -2.02
N ILE A 252 -2.42 -3.18 -1.47
CA ILE A 252 -3.46 -2.43 -2.19
C ILE A 252 -3.67 -1.11 -1.46
N ASN A 253 -3.57 0.01 -2.18
CA ASN A 253 -3.72 1.36 -1.64
C ASN A 253 -4.75 2.12 -2.49
N THR A 254 -5.81 2.61 -1.84
CA THR A 254 -6.92 3.33 -2.51
C THR A 254 -7.17 4.68 -1.83
N ASN A 255 -7.07 5.79 -2.54
CA ASN A 255 -7.30 7.09 -1.90
C ASN A 255 -8.77 7.31 -1.51
N ASP A 256 -9.74 7.03 -2.38
CA ASP A 256 -11.15 7.29 -2.05
C ASP A 256 -11.75 6.13 -1.26
N SER A 257 -12.32 5.11 -1.88
CA SER A 257 -12.91 3.99 -1.15
C SER A 257 -12.80 2.67 -1.91
N ILE A 258 -12.81 1.56 -1.17
CA ILE A 258 -12.67 0.22 -1.74
C ILE A 258 -13.81 -0.70 -1.31
N ALA A 259 -14.43 -1.36 -2.28
CA ALA A 259 -15.40 -2.43 -2.06
C ALA A 259 -14.85 -3.77 -2.58
N ILE A 260 -14.78 -4.78 -1.71
CA ILE A 260 -14.35 -6.13 -2.04
C ILE A 260 -15.51 -7.09 -1.76
N THR A 261 -16.11 -7.66 -2.82
CA THR A 261 -17.24 -8.57 -2.65
C THR A 261 -16.81 -10.03 -2.51
N GLU A 262 -15.76 -10.43 -3.20
CA GLU A 262 -15.22 -11.79 -3.26
C GLU A 262 -13.72 -11.74 -3.63
N GLY A 263 -13.03 -12.88 -3.54
CA GLY A 263 -11.63 -13.02 -3.96
C GLY A 263 -10.80 -13.85 -2.99
N SER A 264 -9.58 -14.21 -3.39
CA SER A 264 -8.61 -14.91 -2.53
C SER A 264 -7.29 -14.14 -2.51
N PHE A 265 -6.92 -13.60 -1.36
CA PHE A 265 -5.76 -12.72 -1.19
C PHE A 265 -4.71 -13.38 -0.32
N THR A 266 -3.49 -13.50 -0.85
CA THR A 266 -2.27 -13.74 -0.07
C THR A 266 -1.39 -12.52 -0.23
N VAL A 267 -1.21 -11.74 0.83
CA VAL A 267 -0.52 -10.46 0.79
C VAL A 267 0.62 -10.48 1.81
N ASN A 268 1.85 -10.27 1.33
CA ASN A 268 3.06 -10.22 2.15
C ASN A 268 3.85 -8.95 1.85
N VAL A 269 3.68 -7.96 2.72
CA VAL A 269 4.11 -6.58 2.52
C VAL A 269 4.82 -6.05 3.78
N GLN A 270 5.44 -4.88 3.69
CA GLN A 270 6.15 -4.29 4.85
C GLN A 270 5.41 -3.14 5.51
N ASP A 271 4.39 -2.62 4.82
CA ASP A 271 3.46 -1.61 5.34
C ASP A 271 2.08 -2.26 5.35
N ASP A 272 1.07 -1.69 4.69
CA ASP A 272 -0.32 -2.13 4.92
C ASP A 272 -0.78 -3.13 3.87
N ALA A 273 -1.46 -4.20 4.30
CA ALA A 273 -1.95 -5.18 3.33
C ALA A 273 -3.05 -4.58 2.44
N ILE A 274 -4.00 -3.86 3.03
CA ILE A 274 -5.01 -3.05 2.31
C ILE A 274 -5.20 -1.72 3.04
N LEU A 275 -4.89 -0.61 2.38
CA LEU A 275 -5.06 0.76 2.87
C LEU A 275 -6.12 1.48 2.03
N THR A 276 -6.97 2.26 2.69
CA THR A 276 -7.72 3.33 2.02
C THR A 276 -7.77 4.63 2.83
N ASP A 277 -7.73 5.82 2.21
CA ASP A 277 -7.93 7.07 2.97
C ASP A 277 -9.41 7.29 3.34
N GLY A 278 -10.36 6.74 2.59
CA GLY A 278 -11.79 6.79 2.90
C GLY A 278 -12.30 5.52 3.55
N ALA A 279 -13.15 4.77 2.84
CA ALA A 279 -13.95 3.70 3.41
C ALA A 279 -13.72 2.36 2.71
N MET A 280 -13.61 1.30 3.52
CA MET A 280 -13.42 -0.08 3.10
C MET A 280 -14.66 -0.91 3.45
N GLN A 281 -15.16 -1.67 2.47
CA GLN A 281 -16.20 -2.67 2.70
C GLN A 281 -15.77 -4.03 2.17
N ILE A 282 -15.75 -5.02 3.06
CA ILE A 282 -15.47 -6.42 2.73
C ILE A 282 -16.77 -7.21 2.90
N SER A 283 -17.33 -7.70 1.79
CA SER A 283 -18.57 -8.49 1.79
C SER A 283 -18.35 -9.99 1.62
N GLY A 284 -17.10 -10.45 1.49
CA GLY A 284 -16.77 -11.85 1.23
C GLY A 284 -15.29 -12.05 0.94
N GLY A 285 -14.91 -13.24 0.47
CA GLY A 285 -13.53 -13.58 0.12
C GLY A 285 -12.70 -14.21 1.26
N THR A 286 -11.45 -14.56 0.93
CA THR A 286 -10.46 -15.15 1.84
C THR A 286 -9.17 -14.34 1.82
N TYR A 287 -8.63 -14.03 3.00
CA TYR A 287 -7.48 -13.16 3.16
C TYR A 287 -6.44 -13.82 4.07
N ASN A 288 -5.20 -13.84 3.63
CA ASN A 288 -4.03 -14.23 4.41
C ASN A 288 -3.01 -13.10 4.31
N LEU A 289 -2.93 -12.29 5.34
CA LEU A 289 -2.21 -11.01 5.34
C LEU A 289 -1.02 -11.09 6.30
N THR A 290 0.17 -10.74 5.82
CA THR A 290 1.39 -10.55 6.61
C THR A 290 1.97 -9.18 6.30
N CYS A 291 1.98 -8.30 7.29
CA CYS A 291 2.05 -6.84 7.07
C CYS A 291 2.45 -6.09 8.34
N ALA A 292 2.68 -4.78 8.23
CA ALA A 292 2.66 -3.88 9.38
C ALA A 292 1.24 -3.77 9.92
N GLU A 293 0.34 -3.15 9.15
CA GLU A 293 -1.10 -3.17 9.43
C GLU A 293 -1.88 -4.07 8.47
N GLY A 294 -2.92 -4.74 8.99
CA GLY A 294 -3.77 -5.63 8.19
C GLY A 294 -4.70 -4.88 7.27
N LEU A 295 -5.66 -4.17 7.87
CA LEU A 295 -6.65 -3.36 7.15
C LEU A 295 -6.63 -1.96 7.74
N GLU A 296 -6.38 -0.95 6.92
CA GLU A 296 -6.35 0.45 7.35
C GLU A 296 -7.35 1.31 6.57
N GLY A 297 -8.09 2.16 7.27
CA GLY A 297 -8.87 3.22 6.63
C GLY A 297 -9.57 4.17 7.58
N THR A 298 -10.36 5.11 7.06
CA THR A 298 -11.22 5.93 7.95
C THR A 298 -12.40 5.11 8.46
N LEU A 299 -13.08 4.40 7.56
CA LEU A 299 -14.17 3.49 7.90
C LEU A 299 -13.84 2.09 7.40
N ILE A 300 -13.96 1.09 8.25
CA ILE A 300 -13.75 -0.31 7.88
C ILE A 300 -15.00 -1.10 8.25
N THR A 301 -15.68 -1.65 7.25
CA THR A 301 -16.85 -2.50 7.42
C THR A 301 -16.57 -3.91 6.90
N ILE A 302 -16.70 -4.90 7.76
CA ILE A 302 -16.55 -6.32 7.42
C ILE A 302 -17.92 -6.98 7.58
N ASP A 303 -18.59 -7.23 6.47
CA ASP A 303 -19.88 -7.89 6.45
C ASP A 303 -19.74 -9.41 6.50
N GLU A 304 -18.79 -9.97 5.75
CA GLU A 304 -18.45 -11.40 5.75
C GLU A 304 -16.96 -11.60 5.37
N GLY A 305 -16.53 -12.86 5.24
CA GLY A 305 -15.19 -13.22 4.77
C GLY A 305 -14.43 -14.13 5.74
N ASN A 306 -13.32 -14.70 5.27
CA ASN A 306 -12.37 -15.45 6.09
C ASN A 306 -11.04 -14.70 6.11
N ILE A 307 -10.78 -13.93 7.16
CA ILE A 307 -9.67 -12.99 7.24
C ILE A 307 -8.66 -13.50 8.27
N ASN A 308 -7.43 -13.73 7.85
CA ASN A 308 -6.31 -14.13 8.71
C ASN A 308 -5.21 -13.07 8.60
N ILE A 309 -4.91 -12.42 9.72
CA ILE A 309 -3.96 -11.31 9.80
C ILE A 309 -2.81 -11.69 10.73
N ALA A 310 -1.59 -11.56 10.25
CA ALA A 310 -0.37 -11.57 11.05
C ALA A 310 0.31 -10.20 10.91
N ALA A 311 0.04 -9.30 11.85
CA ALA A 311 0.46 -7.90 11.80
C ALA A 311 1.58 -7.60 12.80
N SER A 312 2.49 -6.69 12.44
CA SER A 312 3.55 -6.22 13.33
C SER A 312 3.28 -4.85 13.96
N ASP A 313 2.33 -4.10 13.43
CA ASP A 313 1.74 -2.90 14.04
C ASP A 313 0.30 -3.22 14.45
N ASP A 314 -0.74 -2.77 13.73
CA ASP A 314 -2.14 -3.06 14.08
C ASP A 314 -2.83 -4.10 13.19
N GLY A 315 -3.70 -4.91 13.77
CA GLY A 315 -4.45 -5.90 13.00
C GLY A 315 -5.44 -5.23 12.05
N ILE A 316 -6.26 -4.34 12.59
CA ILE A 316 -7.23 -3.51 11.87
C ILE A 316 -7.14 -2.11 12.48
N ASN A 317 -6.87 -1.08 11.68
CA ASN A 317 -6.69 0.29 12.14
C ASN A 317 -7.68 1.24 11.45
N ALA A 318 -8.57 1.84 12.24
CA ALA A 318 -9.42 2.93 11.79
C ALA A 318 -8.88 4.30 12.24
N ALA A 319 -8.26 5.04 11.32
CA ALA A 319 -7.60 6.31 11.60
C ALA A 319 -8.29 7.54 10.97
N GLN A 320 -8.05 8.73 11.52
CA GLN A 320 -8.62 9.97 10.99
C GLN A 320 -7.92 10.43 9.70
N LYS A 321 -8.20 9.77 8.58
CA LYS A 321 -7.65 10.13 7.25
C LYS A 321 -8.59 11.08 6.49
N THR A 322 -9.90 10.95 6.66
CA THR A 322 -10.91 11.85 6.10
C THR A 322 -11.42 12.86 7.13
N GLU A 323 -11.43 14.16 6.80
CA GLU A 323 -11.85 15.21 7.73
C GLU A 323 -13.36 15.17 8.00
N GLY A 324 -13.75 15.33 9.26
CA GLY A 324 -15.16 15.43 9.66
C GLY A 324 -15.90 14.09 9.77
N VAL A 325 -15.23 12.97 9.46
CA VAL A 325 -15.75 11.62 9.64
C VAL A 325 -15.12 11.01 10.88
N THR A 326 -15.92 10.47 11.80
CA THR A 326 -15.38 9.73 12.96
C THR A 326 -14.91 8.36 12.48
N PRO A 327 -13.66 7.95 12.77
CA PRO A 327 -13.17 6.64 12.37
C PRO A 327 -13.97 5.52 13.01
N GLU A 328 -14.15 4.41 12.29
CA GLU A 328 -14.99 3.33 12.78
C GLU A 328 -14.62 1.97 12.17
N VAL A 329 -14.54 0.96 13.02
CA VAL A 329 -14.51 -0.46 12.63
C VAL A 329 -15.85 -1.09 12.95
N VAL A 330 -16.52 -1.63 11.94
CA VAL A 330 -17.76 -2.40 12.07
C VAL A 330 -17.57 -3.82 11.57
N ILE A 331 -17.83 -4.80 12.42
CA ILE A 331 -17.80 -6.23 12.07
C ILE A 331 -19.23 -6.79 12.17
N ASN A 332 -19.85 -7.05 11.02
CA ASN A 332 -21.21 -7.59 10.91
C ASN A 332 -21.26 -9.11 10.72
N GLY A 333 -20.14 -9.76 10.40
CA GLY A 333 -20.07 -11.19 10.14
C GLY A 333 -18.65 -11.71 9.88
N GLY A 334 -18.55 -12.86 9.22
CA GLY A 334 -17.27 -13.48 8.87
C GLY A 334 -16.53 -14.23 9.99
N SER A 335 -15.35 -14.74 9.63
CA SER A 335 -14.35 -15.38 10.50
C SER A 335 -13.06 -14.59 10.41
N ILE A 336 -12.67 -13.94 11.50
CA ILE A 336 -11.54 -13.03 11.56
C ILE A 336 -10.56 -13.57 12.62
N ASN A 337 -9.34 -13.90 12.19
CA ASN A 337 -8.25 -14.32 13.06
C ASN A 337 -7.14 -13.28 12.97
N ILE A 338 -6.83 -12.63 14.09
CA ILE A 338 -5.81 -11.60 14.18
C ILE A 338 -4.73 -12.10 15.13
N LYS A 339 -3.49 -12.11 14.67
CA LYS A 339 -2.33 -12.44 15.45
C LYS A 339 -1.34 -11.29 15.41
N MET A 340 -1.10 -10.71 16.57
CA MET A 340 -0.21 -9.57 16.70
C MET A 340 1.22 -10.02 17.01
N GLY A 341 2.17 -9.25 16.46
CA GLY A 341 3.56 -9.25 16.90
C GLY A 341 3.70 -8.78 18.35
N ALA A 342 4.95 -8.74 18.83
CA ALA A 342 5.25 -8.12 20.12
C ALA A 342 5.49 -6.62 19.93
N GLY A 343 5.03 -5.81 20.86
CA GLY A 343 5.19 -4.36 20.76
C GLY A 343 4.06 -3.60 21.45
N ASP A 344 4.03 -2.31 21.17
CA ASP A 344 2.84 -1.48 21.37
C ASP A 344 2.02 -1.64 20.09
N THR A 345 1.08 -2.58 20.13
CA THR A 345 0.31 -3.04 18.96
C THR A 345 -1.08 -3.46 19.39
N ASP A 346 -2.07 -3.18 18.56
CA ASP A 346 -3.47 -3.47 18.82
C ASP A 346 -4.05 -4.50 17.85
N GLY A 347 -4.87 -5.40 18.40
CA GLY A 347 -5.65 -6.31 17.56
C GLY A 347 -6.60 -5.54 16.64
N ILE A 348 -7.34 -4.59 17.21
CA ILE A 348 -8.17 -3.64 16.48
C ILE A 348 -7.99 -2.27 17.15
N ASP A 349 -7.47 -1.29 16.42
CA ASP A 349 -7.38 0.11 16.83
C ASP A 349 -8.44 0.95 16.08
N SER A 350 -9.02 1.91 16.80
CA SER A 350 -9.83 2.95 16.19
C SER A 350 -9.71 4.28 16.93
N ASN A 351 -9.34 5.33 16.20
CA ASN A 351 -9.49 6.72 16.66
C ASN A 351 -10.96 7.17 16.79
N GLY A 352 -11.92 6.24 16.69
CA GLY A 352 -13.33 6.43 16.98
C GLY A 352 -13.96 5.16 17.54
N ASN A 353 -14.86 4.50 16.81
CA ASN A 353 -15.64 3.38 17.36
C ASN A 353 -15.16 2.01 16.88
N ILE A 354 -15.30 1.01 17.75
CA ILE A 354 -15.26 -0.40 17.39
C ILE A 354 -16.64 -1.01 17.71
N ILE A 355 -17.29 -1.59 16.71
CA ILE A 355 -18.61 -2.20 16.82
C ILE A 355 -18.56 -3.62 16.25
N ILE A 356 -18.78 -4.63 17.08
CA ILE A 356 -18.88 -6.03 16.68
C ILE A 356 -20.32 -6.51 16.84
N ASN A 357 -21.01 -6.72 15.72
CA ASN A 357 -22.41 -7.11 15.66
C ASN A 357 -22.62 -8.62 15.54
N SER A 358 -21.73 -9.34 14.85
CA SER A 358 -21.78 -10.80 14.69
C SER A 358 -20.41 -11.37 14.32
N GLY A 359 -20.37 -12.60 13.80
CA GLY A 359 -19.16 -13.25 13.30
C GLY A 359 -18.37 -13.99 14.37
N THR A 360 -17.21 -14.50 13.99
CA THR A 360 -16.21 -15.08 14.90
C THR A 360 -14.93 -14.26 14.81
N VAL A 361 -14.51 -13.64 15.91
CA VAL A 361 -13.28 -12.83 15.99
C VAL A 361 -12.34 -13.44 17.02
N ALA A 362 -11.19 -13.95 16.59
CA ALA A 362 -10.16 -14.50 17.45
C ALA A 362 -8.92 -13.61 17.40
N ILE A 363 -8.53 -13.05 18.54
CA ILE A 363 -7.38 -12.14 18.65
C ILE A 363 -6.33 -12.75 19.58
N GLU A 364 -5.12 -12.93 19.07
CA GLU A 364 -3.91 -13.24 19.84
C GLU A 364 -3.07 -11.96 19.95
N ALA A 365 -3.25 -11.19 21.03
CA ALA A 365 -2.61 -9.88 21.21
C ALA A 365 -2.35 -9.53 22.68
N GLN A 366 -1.38 -8.64 22.91
CA GLN A 366 -1.16 -8.03 24.24
C GLN A 366 -2.21 -6.95 24.51
N SER A 367 -2.45 -6.08 23.53
CA SER A 367 -3.56 -5.14 23.50
C SER A 367 -4.55 -5.59 22.41
N PRO A 368 -5.73 -6.13 22.75
CA PRO A 368 -6.66 -6.63 21.74
C PRO A 368 -7.53 -5.54 21.10
N PHE A 369 -7.77 -4.44 21.82
CA PHE A 369 -8.66 -3.36 21.40
C PHE A 369 -8.19 -2.02 21.99
N ASP A 370 -8.01 -1.02 21.13
CA ASP A 370 -7.97 0.41 21.51
C ASP A 370 -9.06 1.16 20.74
N TYR A 371 -9.76 2.06 21.43
CA TYR A 371 -10.81 2.87 20.83
C TYR A 371 -11.06 4.17 21.59
N ASP A 372 -11.02 5.31 20.89
CA ASP A 372 -11.25 6.63 21.48
C ASP A 372 -12.73 6.93 21.75
N GLY A 373 -13.62 6.29 21.00
CA GLY A 373 -15.06 6.45 21.04
C GLY A 373 -15.74 5.31 21.77
N LYS A 374 -16.57 4.55 21.06
CA LYS A 374 -17.36 3.45 21.63
C LYS A 374 -16.77 2.10 21.28
N GLY A 375 -16.72 1.21 22.26
CA GLY A 375 -16.52 -0.22 22.05
C GLY A 375 -17.83 -0.97 22.33
N GLU A 376 -18.45 -1.52 21.30
CA GLU A 376 -19.70 -2.27 21.41
C GLU A 376 -19.52 -3.72 20.95
N LEU A 377 -19.89 -4.68 21.80
CA LEU A 377 -20.01 -6.09 21.45
C LEU A 377 -21.49 -6.49 21.51
N ASN A 378 -22.16 -6.42 20.37
CA ASN A 378 -23.61 -6.62 20.24
C ASN A 378 -23.98 -8.09 19.94
N GLY A 379 -23.04 -8.88 19.41
CA GLY A 379 -23.23 -10.29 19.07
C GLY A 379 -21.96 -10.99 18.59
N GLY A 380 -22.11 -12.22 18.08
CA GLY A 380 -20.98 -13.03 17.60
C GLY A 380 -20.21 -13.76 18.71
N THR A 381 -19.08 -14.36 18.34
CA THR A 381 -18.14 -15.01 19.26
C THR A 381 -16.80 -14.29 19.18
N VAL A 382 -16.38 -13.65 20.28
CA VAL A 382 -15.07 -13.00 20.37
C VAL A 382 -14.21 -13.71 21.40
N THR A 383 -13.00 -14.08 21.01
CA THR A 383 -11.99 -14.65 21.91
C THR A 383 -10.72 -13.84 21.89
N VAL A 384 -10.17 -13.54 23.06
CA VAL A 384 -8.84 -12.93 23.22
C VAL A 384 -7.94 -13.93 23.91
N ASN A 385 -6.82 -14.28 23.28
CA ASN A 385 -5.85 -15.27 23.78
C ASN A 385 -6.54 -16.60 24.20
N GLY A 386 -7.50 -17.05 23.38
CA GLY A 386 -8.27 -18.28 23.59
C GLY A 386 -9.36 -18.19 24.66
N GLN A 387 -9.59 -17.04 25.29
CA GLN A 387 -10.67 -16.84 26.27
C GLN A 387 -11.82 -16.05 25.64
N SER A 388 -13.05 -16.56 25.75
CA SER A 388 -14.24 -15.81 25.31
C SER A 388 -14.46 -14.58 26.18
N ILE A 389 -14.83 -13.47 25.55
CA ILE A 389 -15.21 -12.22 26.23
C ILE A 389 -16.68 -11.89 25.98
N SER A 390 -17.26 -11.04 26.82
CA SER A 390 -18.64 -10.56 26.69
C SER A 390 -18.74 -9.04 26.58
N SER A 391 -17.60 -8.34 26.55
CA SER A 391 -17.51 -6.89 26.37
C SER A 391 -16.13 -6.53 25.84
N LEU A 392 -16.06 -5.53 24.97
CA LEU A 392 -14.78 -4.92 24.59
C LEU A 392 -14.24 -4.13 25.79
N THR A 393 -12.95 -4.27 26.05
CA THR A 393 -12.27 -3.55 27.12
C THR A 393 -11.15 -2.76 26.49
N ASN A 394 -11.31 -1.45 26.40
CA ASN A 394 -10.20 -0.56 26.04
C ASN A 394 -9.07 -0.75 27.05
N GLN A 395 -7.86 -0.95 26.57
CA GLN A 395 -6.64 -0.92 27.37
C GLN A 395 -6.26 0.53 27.64
N PHE A 396 -6.86 1.16 28.65
CA PHE A 396 -6.40 2.49 29.09
C PHE A 396 -4.90 2.42 29.40
N GLY A 397 -4.10 3.00 28.51
CA GLY A 397 -2.65 3.05 28.62
C GLY A 397 -2.22 3.52 30.01
N GLY A 398 -1.26 2.79 30.60
CA GLY A 398 -0.65 3.07 31.89
C GLY A 398 0.15 4.37 31.91
N GLY A 399 -0.55 5.51 31.81
CA GLY A 399 0.05 6.81 31.60
C GLY A 399 -0.73 7.96 32.23
N ARG A 400 -0.99 7.94 33.55
CA ARG A 400 -0.92 9.12 34.44
C ARG A 400 -1.41 8.84 35.87
N GLY A 401 -0.54 9.17 36.82
CA GLY A 401 -0.95 9.92 38.01
C GLY A 401 -1.44 9.09 39.20
N GLY A 402 -0.50 8.56 39.98
CA GLY A 402 -0.70 8.34 41.41
C GLY A 402 -0.93 9.68 42.12
N GLY A 403 -2.14 10.22 42.00
CA GLY A 403 -2.60 11.44 42.64
C GLY A 403 -3.64 11.12 43.71
N ASN A 404 -3.19 11.19 44.97
CA ASN A 404 -3.99 11.45 46.17
C ASN A 404 -5.17 10.52 46.49
N ARG A 405 -4.89 9.44 47.24
CA ARG A 405 -5.76 9.07 48.36
C ARG A 405 -5.24 9.72 49.64
N MET A 406 -5.73 10.93 49.93
CA MET A 406 -5.63 11.56 51.24
C MET A 406 -6.47 10.75 52.24
N GLY A 407 -5.81 9.85 52.96
CA GLY A 407 -6.33 9.30 54.21
C GLY A 407 -5.91 10.19 55.37
N GLN A 408 -6.88 10.87 55.99
CA GLN A 408 -6.71 11.54 57.28
C GLN A 408 -6.32 10.52 58.36
N VAL A 409 -5.26 10.80 59.11
CA VAL A 409 -5.11 10.39 60.51
C VAL A 409 -4.32 11.47 61.27
N PRO A 410 -4.61 11.70 62.57
CA PRO A 410 -4.35 12.96 63.27
C PRO A 410 -3.01 13.00 64.01
N ASP A 411 -2.64 14.23 64.38
CA ASP A 411 -1.46 14.67 65.12
C ASP A 411 -0.85 13.71 66.16
N GLY A 412 0.48 13.60 66.11
CA GLY A 412 1.30 12.89 67.09
C GLY A 412 2.78 13.28 66.99
N ASN A 413 3.11 14.43 67.58
CA ASN A 413 4.44 15.00 67.76
C ASN A 413 5.44 14.05 68.46
N PHE A 414 6.54 13.63 67.80
CA PHE A 414 7.82 13.25 68.44
C PHE A 414 9.00 13.25 67.45
N ASN A 415 10.06 14.00 67.78
CA ASN A 415 11.46 13.93 67.32
C ASN A 415 12.31 14.25 68.58
N PRO A 416 13.61 13.89 68.76
CA PRO A 416 14.61 13.47 67.76
C PRO A 416 15.61 12.35 68.17
N PHE A 417 16.41 11.87 67.20
CA PHE A 417 17.90 11.78 67.22
C PHE A 417 18.51 10.61 66.42
N ALA A 418 19.68 10.92 65.81
CA ALA A 418 20.75 10.08 65.21
C ALA A 418 20.57 9.67 63.72
N GLN A 419 21.25 10.30 62.74
CA GLN A 419 22.70 10.29 62.35
C GLN A 419 23.10 9.11 61.41
N GLY A 420 23.75 9.46 60.29
CA GLY A 420 24.45 8.57 59.34
C GLY A 420 23.96 8.78 57.89
N ASP A 421 24.44 9.75 57.09
CA ASP A 421 25.77 9.93 56.47
C ASP A 421 25.94 9.18 55.12
N GLN A 422 26.01 9.98 54.04
CA GLN A 422 26.58 9.83 52.66
C GLN A 422 26.15 8.63 51.79
N GLY A 423 26.03 8.73 50.46
CA GLY A 423 26.37 9.76 49.50
C GLY A 423 26.24 9.16 48.09
N GLN A 424 25.85 9.99 47.13
CA GLN A 424 26.23 10.01 45.69
C GLN A 424 26.67 8.64 45.10
N GLY A 425 25.93 7.99 44.18
CA GLY A 425 25.31 8.56 42.99
C GLY A 425 26.36 8.89 41.92
N ARG A 426 26.94 7.86 41.28
CA ARG A 426 27.58 7.92 39.94
C ARG A 426 28.06 6.53 39.51
N MET A 427 27.49 6.03 38.40
CA MET A 427 28.08 4.97 37.60
C MET A 427 29.34 5.49 36.88
N PRO A 428 30.29 4.60 36.57
CA PRO A 428 30.93 4.70 35.26
C PRO A 428 31.19 3.36 34.58
N GLY A 429 30.94 3.36 33.27
CA GLY A 429 31.98 2.95 32.32
C GLY A 429 31.94 1.51 31.84
N GLY A 430 31.42 1.33 30.62
CA GLY A 430 31.66 0.14 29.81
C GLY A 430 33.15 -0.09 29.56
N LYS A 431 33.51 -1.36 29.45
CA LYS A 431 34.76 -1.82 28.85
C LYS A 431 34.43 -2.67 27.64
N HIS A 432 34.69 -2.13 26.45
CA HIS A 432 35.00 -2.93 25.28
C HIS A 432 36.34 -3.63 25.51
N ARG A 433 36.38 -4.94 25.23
CA ARG A 433 37.61 -5.66 24.87
C ARG A 433 37.30 -6.55 23.68
N ASN A 434 38.03 -6.31 22.59
CA ASN A 434 38.24 -7.24 21.49
C ASN A 434 38.94 -8.49 22.03
N GLU A 435 38.51 -9.67 21.58
CA GLU A 435 39.42 -10.76 21.20
C GLU A 435 38.68 -11.83 20.40
N GLN A 436 39.48 -12.54 19.61
CA GLN A 436 39.16 -13.25 18.39
C GLN A 436 38.59 -14.67 18.62
N ASP A 437 37.78 -15.10 17.63
CA ASP A 437 37.82 -16.40 16.97
C ASP A 437 37.99 -17.67 17.83
N THR A 438 36.89 -18.42 18.02
CA THR A 438 36.89 -19.88 17.84
C THR A 438 35.51 -20.32 17.38
N GLY A 439 35.46 -20.98 16.22
CA GLY A 439 34.23 -21.33 15.53
C GLY A 439 33.36 -22.39 16.18
N PHE A 440 32.09 -22.37 15.80
CA PHE A 440 31.26 -23.55 15.59
C PHE A 440 30.00 -23.14 14.84
N ASP A 441 29.89 -23.54 13.57
CA ASP A 441 28.69 -23.44 12.75
C ASP A 441 28.17 -24.88 12.53
N PRO A 442 26.97 -25.24 13.00
CA PRO A 442 26.36 -26.48 12.61
C PRO A 442 25.00 -26.21 12.00
N PHE A 443 24.87 -26.03 10.69
CA PHE A 443 23.80 -26.64 9.87
C PHE A 443 24.13 -26.53 8.38
N SER A 444 24.97 -27.45 7.90
CA SER A 444 25.07 -27.79 6.48
C SER A 444 25.25 -29.30 6.35
N GLN A 445 24.69 -29.84 5.27
CA GLN A 445 24.61 -31.24 4.81
C GLN A 445 23.31 -31.96 5.19
N GLY A 446 22.60 -32.62 4.27
CA GLY A 446 22.99 -32.93 2.90
C GLY A 446 21.85 -33.49 2.06
N ASN A 447 21.99 -33.22 0.78
CA ASN A 447 21.24 -33.76 -0.34
C ASN A 447 21.76 -35.19 -0.61
N GLN A 448 20.87 -36.20 -0.65
CA GLN A 448 21.16 -37.47 -1.30
C GLN A 448 19.99 -37.92 -2.17
N ALA A 449 20.32 -38.11 -3.45
CA ALA A 449 19.48 -38.62 -4.50
C ALA A 449 19.05 -40.07 -4.25
N GLY A 450 17.75 -40.32 -4.32
CA GLY A 450 17.13 -41.65 -4.33
C GLY A 450 16.41 -41.86 -5.66
N ASN A 451 17.04 -42.63 -6.52
CA ASN A 451 16.58 -43.08 -7.83
C ASN A 451 15.29 -43.93 -7.67
N ASN A 452 14.18 -43.56 -8.31
CA ASN A 452 13.06 -44.49 -8.49
C ASN A 452 12.49 -44.39 -9.90
N GLN A 453 12.78 -45.41 -10.69
CA GLN A 453 12.20 -45.63 -12.00
C GLN A 453 10.77 -46.14 -11.83
N ASN A 454 9.79 -45.43 -12.39
CA ASN A 454 8.49 -46.02 -12.66
C ASN A 454 8.37 -46.27 -14.16
N LYS A 455 8.32 -47.56 -14.51
CA LYS A 455 8.16 -48.06 -15.87
C LYS A 455 6.75 -47.77 -16.36
N SER A 456 6.66 -47.34 -17.61
CA SER A 456 5.44 -47.42 -18.41
C SER A 456 5.03 -48.88 -18.58
N GLN A 457 3.75 -49.17 -18.36
CA GLN A 457 3.06 -50.28 -18.97
C GLN A 457 1.78 -49.75 -19.60
N THR A 458 1.83 -49.73 -20.93
CA THR A 458 0.69 -49.68 -21.84
C THR A 458 -0.05 -51.01 -21.75
N ASP A 459 -1.35 -50.99 -21.50
CA ASP A 459 -2.23 -52.08 -21.92
C ASP A 459 -3.42 -51.50 -22.68
N ASP A 460 -3.43 -51.89 -23.95
CA ASP A 460 -4.47 -51.80 -24.95
C ASP A 460 -5.60 -52.78 -24.59
N LEU A 461 -6.84 -52.32 -24.54
CA LEU A 461 -8.02 -53.17 -24.63
C LEU A 461 -9.03 -52.55 -25.59
N SER A 462 -8.93 -53.02 -26.82
CA SER A 462 -10.00 -53.05 -27.81
C SER A 462 -10.95 -54.24 -27.57
N SER A 463 -12.21 -54.07 -27.98
CA SER A 463 -13.31 -55.05 -28.14
C SER A 463 -14.11 -55.50 -26.88
N LEU A 464 -15.29 -54.90 -26.69
CA LEU A 464 -16.62 -55.46 -27.04
C LEU A 464 -17.74 -54.47 -26.71
#